data_AF-X8DWK8-F1
#
_entry.id   AF-X8DWK8-F1
#
_cell.length_a   1.000
_cell.length_b   1.000
_cell.length_c   1.000
_cell.angle_alpha   90.00
_cell.angle_beta   90.00
_cell.angle_gamma   90.00
#
_symmetry.space_group_name_H-M   'P 1'
#
loop_
_entity.id
_entity.type
_entity.pdbx_description
1 polymer ?
#
loop_
_entity_poly.entity_id
_entity_poly.type
_entity_poly.pdbx_seq_one_letter_code
_entity_poly.pdbx_strand_id
1 'polypeptide(L)' 'MQLTVKYTDVYDGAEYPRTETFDVPAPVGDIEDWAYDHLYSRSGDGRGHGEAGYFAEIIACAERPELEKRQFSWV' A
#
# COMPACT_ATOMS: atom_id res chain seq x y z
N MET A 1 -3.25 6.69 13.32
CA MET A 1 -3.54 7.53 12.16
C MET A 1 -4.42 6.74 11.22
N GLN A 2 -5.59 7.25 10.87
CA GLN A 2 -6.49 6.57 9.93
C GLN A 2 -6.09 6.89 8.50
N LEU A 3 -5.80 5.86 7.71
CA LEU A 3 -5.29 5.96 6.35
C LEU A 3 -6.20 5.19 5.40
N THR A 4 -6.50 5.77 4.24
CA THR A 4 -7.14 5.04 3.14
C THR A 4 -6.12 4.83 2.03
N VAL A 5 -5.91 3.57 1.68
CA VAL A 5 -4.95 3.13 0.67
C VAL A 5 -5.66 2.33 -0.41
N LYS A 6 -5.34 2.64 -1.66
CA LYS A 6 -5.71 1.85 -2.82
C LYS A 6 -4.55 0.92 -3.15
N TYR A 7 -4.73 -0.36 -2.90
CA TYR A 7 -3.83 -1.40 -3.37
C TYR A 7 -4.20 -1.80 -4.79
N THR A 8 -3.20 -2.06 -5.62
CA THR A 8 -3.37 -2.68 -6.94
C THR A 8 -2.40 -3.83 -6.99
N ASP A 9 -2.89 -5.04 -6.73
CA ASP A 9 -2.07 -6.25 -6.87
C ASP A 9 -2.14 -6.70 -8.32
N VAL A 10 -1.01 -7.02 -8.93
CA VAL A 10 -0.90 -7.50 -10.31
C VAL A 10 -0.40 -8.92 -10.27
N TYR A 11 -1.16 -9.85 -10.85
CA TYR A 11 -0.80 -11.26 -10.95
C TYR A 11 -0.96 -11.73 -12.38
N ASP A 12 0.10 -12.32 -12.95
CA ASP A 12 0.06 -12.93 -14.29
C ASP A 12 -0.53 -11.96 -15.37
N GLY A 13 -0.25 -10.66 -15.22
CA GLY A 13 -0.73 -9.59 -16.10
C GLY A 13 -2.14 -9.05 -15.81
N ALA A 14 -2.83 -9.57 -14.80
CA ALA A 14 -4.15 -9.08 -14.37
C ALA A 14 -4.04 -8.20 -13.11
N GLU A 15 -4.69 -7.03 -13.15
CA GLU A 15 -4.73 -6.07 -12.04
C GLU A 15 -5.96 -6.29 -11.15
N TYR A 16 -5.75 -6.29 -9.84
CA TYR A 16 -6.76 -6.48 -8.79
C TYR A 16 -6.75 -5.27 -7.85
N PRO A 17 -7.41 -4.16 -8.23
CA PRO A 17 -7.48 -2.98 -7.37
C PRO A 17 -8.43 -3.21 -6.20
N ARG A 18 -7.99 -2.85 -4.98
CA ARG A 18 -8.80 -2.80 -3.77
C ARG A 18 -8.51 -1.55 -2.97
N THR A 19 -9.53 -1.02 -2.29
CA THR A 19 -9.36 0.13 -1.39
C THR A 19 -9.62 -0.34 0.02
N GLU A 20 -8.70 -0.02 0.93
CA GLU A 20 -8.83 -0.33 2.35
C GLU A 20 -8.57 0.91 3.20
N THR A 21 -9.36 1.04 4.26
CA THR A 21 -9.16 2.05 5.29
C THR A 21 -8.79 1.35 6.59
N PHE A 22 -7.69 1.76 7.21
CA PHE A 22 -7.18 1.14 8.43
C PHE A 22 -6.33 2.11 9.24
N ASP A 23 -6.09 1.76 10.49
CA ASP A 23 -5.23 2.52 11.39
C ASP A 23 -3.77 2.06 11.29
N VAL A 24 -2.87 3.03 11.18
CA VAL A 24 -1.42 2.86 11.16
C VAL A 24 -0.74 3.86 12.08
N PRO A 25 0.47 3.55 12.59
CA PRO A 25 1.31 4.57 13.22
C PRO A 25 1.72 5.61 12.16
N ALA A 26 1.96 6.84 12.60
CA ALA A 26 2.50 7.87 11.74
C ALA A 26 3.94 7.48 11.30
N PRO A 27 4.32 7.60 10.01
CA PRO A 27 5.70 7.32 9.57
C PRO A 27 6.73 8.14 10.35
N VAL A 28 7.70 7.48 10.96
CA VAL A 28 8.83 8.11 11.65
C VAL A 28 10.12 7.66 10.96
N GLY A 29 10.86 8.59 10.37
CA GLY A 29 12.08 8.28 9.65
C GLY A 29 11.81 7.98 8.17
N ASP A 30 12.32 6.85 7.68
CA ASP A 30 12.22 6.47 6.28
C ASP A 30 10.80 5.97 5.95
N ILE A 31 10.19 6.61 4.95
CA ILE A 31 8.81 6.30 4.57
C ILE A 31 8.69 4.99 3.78
N GLU A 32 9.75 4.57 3.09
CA GLU A 32 9.75 3.33 2.32
C GLU A 32 9.76 2.13 3.26
N ASP A 33 10.60 2.18 4.30
CA ASP A 33 10.64 1.18 5.38
C ASP A 33 9.29 1.09 6.10
N TRP A 34 8.74 2.23 6.50
CA TRP A 34 7.40 2.28 7.11
C TRP A 34 6.31 1.72 6.18
N ALA A 35 6.37 2.04 4.89
CA ALA A 35 5.40 1.54 3.91
C ALA A 35 5.54 0.03 3.71
N TYR A 36 6.77 -0.49 3.75
CA TYR A 36 7.00 -1.93 3.68
C TYR A 36 6.40 -2.66 4.91
N ASP A 37 6.60 -2.14 6.12
CA ASP A 37 6.06 -2.78 7.32
C ASP A 37 4.52 -2.71 7.39
N HIS A 38 3.93 -1.58 7.02
CA HIS A 38 2.51 -1.31 7.26
C HIS A 38 1.58 -1.43 6.04
N LEU A 39 2.10 -1.23 4.82
CA LEU A 39 1.32 -1.32 3.58
C LEU A 39 1.63 -2.60 2.82
N TYR A 40 2.91 -2.95 2.62
CA TYR A 40 3.27 -4.14 1.86
C TYR A 40 2.75 -5.42 2.52
N SER A 41 2.78 -5.52 3.85
CA SER A 41 2.18 -6.63 4.60
C SER A 41 0.68 -6.83 4.37
N ARG A 42 0.00 -5.80 3.84
CA ARG A 42 -1.42 -5.81 3.46
C ARG A 42 -1.62 -5.89 1.96
N SER A 43 -0.58 -5.87 1.15
CA SER A 43 -0.66 -6.18 -0.27
C SER A 43 -0.54 -7.69 -0.47
N GLY A 44 -1.03 -8.21 -1.59
CA GLY A 44 -0.99 -9.64 -1.81
C GLY A 44 -2.24 -10.39 -1.35
N ASP A 45 -2.41 -11.61 -1.88
CA ASP A 45 -3.36 -12.63 -1.41
C ASP A 45 -2.66 -13.75 -0.60
N GLY A 46 -1.35 -13.60 -0.32
CA GLY A 46 -0.55 -14.61 0.37
C GLY A 46 -0.32 -15.90 -0.44
N ARG A 47 -0.68 -15.91 -1.73
CA ARG A 47 -0.42 -17.00 -2.67
C ARG A 47 0.86 -16.75 -3.46
N GLY A 48 1.57 -17.81 -3.81
CA GLY A 48 2.68 -17.73 -4.76
C GLY A 48 2.16 -17.53 -6.17
N HIS A 49 2.55 -16.42 -6.80
CA HIS A 49 2.27 -16.10 -8.20
C HIS A 49 3.58 -16.09 -9.00
N GLY A 50 3.50 -16.37 -10.31
CA GLY A 50 4.70 -16.44 -11.18
C GLY A 50 5.32 -15.07 -11.44
N GLU A 51 4.50 -14.11 -11.87
CA GLU A 51 4.82 -12.69 -11.89
C GLU A 51 3.84 -11.96 -10.96
N ALA A 52 4.37 -11.24 -9.98
CA ALA A 52 3.60 -10.44 -9.04
C ALA A 52 4.16 -9.01 -8.99
N GLY A 53 3.26 -8.02 -9.02
CA GLY A 53 3.59 -6.63 -8.74
C GLY A 53 2.61 -6.05 -7.75
N TYR A 54 3.09 -5.45 -6.68
CA TYR A 54 2.25 -4.91 -5.61
C TYR A 54 2.36 -3.40 -5.60
N PHE A 55 1.24 -2.71 -5.78
CA PHE A 55 1.21 -1.25 -5.75
C PHE A 55 0.30 -0.77 -4.64
N ALA A 56 0.70 0.28 -3.93
CA ALA A 56 -0.12 0.93 -2.91
C ALA A 56 -0.10 2.45 -3.10
N GLU A 57 -1.27 3.05 -3.21
CA GLU A 57 -1.45 4.50 -3.28
C GLU A 57 -2.23 4.99 -2.07
N ILE A 58 -1.67 5.95 -1.33
CA ILE A 58 -2.40 6.61 -0.26
C ILE A 58 -3.37 7.60 -0.90
N ILE A 59 -4.68 7.36 -0.76
CA ILE A 59 -5.71 8.22 -1.37
C ILE A 59 -6.34 9.19 -0.38
N ALA A 60 -6.29 8.90 0.93
CA ALA A 60 -6.77 9.83 1.96
C ALA A 60 -6.02 9.64 3.28
N CYS A 61 -5.64 10.75 3.90
CA CYS A 61 -5.01 10.79 5.22
C CYS A 61 -5.31 12.14 5.90
N ALA A 62 -6.38 12.20 6.70
CA ALA A 62 -6.83 13.48 7.29
C ALA A 62 -5.81 14.07 8.27
N GLU A 63 -5.07 13.23 8.99
CA GLU A 63 -4.07 13.66 9.97
C GLU A 63 -2.77 14.16 9.30
N ARG A 64 -2.42 13.60 8.14
CA ARG A 64 -1.21 13.94 7.37
C ARG A 64 -1.52 14.02 5.88
N PRO A 65 -2.09 15.15 5.40
CA PRO A 65 -2.46 15.33 4.00
C PRO A 65 -1.25 15.32 3.05
N GLU A 66 -0.05 15.57 3.57
CA GLU A 66 1.21 15.45 2.79
C GLU A 66 1.49 14.03 2.27
N LEU A 67 0.86 13.01 2.87
CA LEU A 67 0.98 11.62 2.46
C LEU A 67 -0.01 11.27 1.34
N GLU A 68 -1.01 12.12 1.07
CA GLU A 68 -1.99 11.86 0.01
C GLU A 68 -1.30 11.85 -1.36
N LYS A 69 -1.73 10.93 -2.23
CA LYS A 69 -1.16 10.65 -3.55
C LYS A 69 0.26 10.08 -3.53
N ARG A 70 0.77 9.68 -2.37
CA ARG A 70 2.03 8.93 -2.29
C ARG A 70 1.79 7.51 -2.80
N GLN A 71 2.66 7.07 -3.71
CA GLN A 71 2.59 5.76 -4.33
C GLN A 71 3.83 4.94 -3.95
N PHE A 72 3.62 3.65 -3.71
CA PHE A 72 4.65 2.66 -3.41
C PHE A 72 4.45 1.46 -4.34
N SER A 73 5.56 0.83 -4.72
CA SER A 73 5.56 -0.34 -5.60
C SER A 73 6.61 -1.35 -5.14
N TRP A 74 6.24 -2.62 -5.10
CA TRP A 74 7.09 -3.73 -4.73
C TRP A 74 6.97 -4.84 -5.78
N VAL A 75 8.08 -5.53 -6.05
CA VAL A 75 8.22 -6.65 -7.01
C VAL A 75 8.97 -7.80 -6.38
#